data_AF-A0A3M1BDY5-F1
#
_entry.id   AF-A0A3M1BDY5-F1
#
_cell.length_a   1.000
_cell.length_b   1.000
_cell.length_c   1.000
_cell.angle_alpha   90.00
_cell.angle_beta   90.00
_cell.angle_gamma   90.00
#
_symmetry.space_group_name_H-M   'P 1'
#
loop_
_entity.id
_entity.type
_entity.pdbx_description
1 polymer ?
#
loop_
_entity_poly.entity_id
_entity_poly.type
_entity_poly.pdbx_seq_one_letter_code
_entity_poly.pdbx_strand_id
1 'polypeptide(L)'
;TIGQGNTDGELYDRLKQFIQELLDAGAALDGIGFQGHIGLFPTSIYDVQTVLDDFHTSFGKKARITEYDTDPAMDDTLAATYLRDFLTMVFSHPSVDGFLMWGFWDGAHWHSNAPLFYQDWSLKPAGQAFIDLVFNEWWTTENGLSNTNGEWSTRGFKGLYEVTIDCGNGNILTDTIQLSEDLTLVKSGGELVVNTTSQLPASDVTLFPNPATHTLNITSPYPIISVRVFNSRGQLVLERGEAPLPIRTLPPGRYTVEIRTTHGQVLKDFVKMD
;
A
#
# COMPACT_ATOMS: atom_id res chain seq x y z
N THR A 1 2.55 23.75 -6.00
CA THR A 1 2.84 22.84 -7.12
C THR A 1 3.99 21.94 -6.72
N ILE A 2 4.02 20.69 -7.18
CA ILE A 2 5.16 19.77 -6.95
C ILE A 2 6.24 19.89 -8.04
N GLY A 3 5.99 20.72 -9.05
CA GLY A 3 6.97 21.10 -10.08
C GLY A 3 7.82 22.32 -9.69
N GLN A 4 8.77 22.64 -10.57
CA GLN A 4 9.61 23.86 -10.53
C GLN A 4 10.56 23.96 -9.32
N GLY A 5 10.95 22.83 -8.72
CA GLY A 5 11.91 22.83 -7.60
C GLY A 5 11.38 23.48 -6.32
N ASN A 6 10.05 23.59 -6.15
CA ASN A 6 9.43 24.13 -4.94
C ASN A 6 9.51 23.13 -3.77
N THR A 7 10.69 22.97 -3.20
CA THR A 7 10.93 22.16 -2.00
C THR A 7 11.00 22.99 -0.71
N ASP A 8 11.18 24.30 -0.83
CA ASP A 8 11.21 25.28 0.26
C ASP A 8 10.87 26.70 -0.25
N GLY A 9 10.97 27.70 0.64
CA GLY A 9 10.88 29.12 0.31
C GLY A 9 9.51 29.76 0.53
N GLU A 10 9.40 31.06 0.25
CA GLU A 10 8.25 31.88 0.66
C GLU A 10 6.90 31.37 0.14
N LEU A 11 6.83 30.90 -1.11
CA LEU A 11 5.59 30.36 -1.67
C LEU A 11 5.21 29.04 -1.00
N TYR A 12 6.20 28.18 -0.76
CA TYR A 12 6.02 26.89 -0.11
C TYR A 12 5.48 27.07 1.32
N ASP A 13 6.15 27.90 2.10
CA ASP A 13 5.78 28.23 3.48
C ASP A 13 4.40 28.88 3.55
N ARG A 14 4.09 29.77 2.60
CA ARG A 14 2.79 30.42 2.52
C ARG A 14 1.65 29.44 2.22
N LEU A 15 1.87 28.46 1.35
CA LEU A 15 0.87 27.41 1.08
C LEU A 15 0.63 26.55 2.31
N LYS A 16 1.69 26.17 3.02
CA LYS A 16 1.58 25.45 4.30
C LYS A 16 0.83 26.28 5.34
N GLN A 17 1.11 27.58 5.43
CA GLN A 17 0.42 28.50 6.33
C GLN A 17 -1.08 28.55 6.02
N PHE A 18 -1.48 28.66 4.75
CA PHE A 18 -2.90 28.66 4.39
C PHE A 18 -3.61 27.37 4.78
N ILE A 19 -2.95 26.22 4.60
CA ILE A 19 -3.50 24.93 5.04
C ILE A 19 -3.67 24.93 6.57
N GLN A 20 -2.67 25.39 7.30
CA GLN A 20 -2.75 25.47 8.76
C GLN A 20 -3.87 26.41 9.22
N GLU A 21 -4.03 27.57 8.61
CA GLU A 21 -5.09 28.53 8.91
C GLU A 21 -6.49 27.91 8.69
N LEU A 22 -6.66 27.12 7.64
CA LEU A 22 -7.91 26.39 7.40
C LEU A 22 -8.18 25.34 8.50
N LEU A 23 -7.15 24.58 8.90
CA LEU A 23 -7.27 23.57 9.95
C LEU A 23 -7.57 24.21 11.31
N ASP A 24 -6.89 25.31 11.67
CA ASP A 24 -7.10 26.06 12.90
C ASP A 24 -8.50 26.68 12.97
N ALA A 25 -9.05 27.07 11.81
CA ALA A 25 -10.44 27.53 11.68
C ALA A 25 -11.48 26.39 11.74
N GLY A 26 -11.05 25.13 11.87
CA GLY A 26 -11.93 23.96 11.96
C GLY A 26 -12.51 23.51 10.61
N ALA A 27 -11.90 23.88 9.48
CA ALA A 27 -12.35 23.44 8.17
C ALA A 27 -12.20 21.91 8.02
N ALA A 28 -13.21 21.27 7.43
CA ALA A 28 -13.18 19.86 7.08
C ALA A 28 -12.33 19.66 5.81
N LEU A 29 -11.00 19.67 5.99
CA LEU A 29 -10.05 19.43 4.92
C LEU A 29 -9.74 17.93 4.81
N ASP A 30 -10.13 17.31 3.70
CA ASP A 30 -9.96 15.87 3.45
C ASP A 30 -8.65 15.53 2.74
N GLY A 31 -8.10 16.47 1.96
CA GLY A 31 -6.92 16.24 1.15
C GLY A 31 -6.29 17.52 0.61
N ILE A 32 -5.09 17.37 0.06
CA ILE A 32 -4.24 18.43 -0.47
C ILE A 32 -3.93 18.09 -1.92
N GLY A 33 -4.25 19.03 -2.82
CA GLY A 33 -3.98 18.91 -4.25
C GLY A 33 -2.62 19.49 -4.60
N PHE A 34 -1.79 18.71 -5.29
CA PHE A 34 -0.53 19.14 -5.85
C PHE A 34 -0.67 19.23 -7.36
N GLN A 35 -0.63 20.45 -7.90
CA GLN A 35 -0.44 20.64 -9.34
C GLN A 35 0.87 19.99 -9.76
N GLY A 36 0.83 19.31 -10.91
CA GLY A 36 1.92 18.49 -11.43
C GLY A 36 2.53 19.07 -12.69
N HIS A 37 2.49 20.39 -12.90
CA HIS A 37 3.11 21.04 -14.05
C HIS A 37 4.64 21.00 -13.94
N ILE A 38 5.26 20.06 -14.65
CA ILE A 38 6.70 19.80 -14.59
C ILE A 38 7.41 20.67 -15.63
N GLY A 39 8.26 21.58 -15.16
CA GLY A 39 9.06 22.45 -16.04
C GLY A 39 10.17 21.69 -16.78
N LEU A 40 10.81 22.37 -17.74
CA LEU A 40 11.92 21.85 -18.54
C LEU A 40 13.06 21.22 -17.70
N PHE A 41 13.32 21.79 -16.54
CA PHE A 41 14.21 21.23 -15.53
C PHE A 41 13.34 20.57 -14.45
N PRO A 42 13.08 19.26 -14.57
CA PRO A 42 12.14 18.59 -13.67
C PRO A 42 12.65 18.60 -12.24
N THR A 43 11.73 18.76 -11.29
CA THR A 43 11.99 18.52 -9.86
C THR A 43 12.57 17.11 -9.70
N SER A 44 13.60 16.89 -8.87
CA SER A 44 14.12 15.53 -8.71
C SER A 44 13.07 14.62 -8.05
N ILE A 45 13.11 13.31 -8.33
CA ILE A 45 12.16 12.37 -7.73
C ILE A 45 12.31 12.30 -6.20
N TYR A 46 13.52 12.55 -5.68
CA TYR A 46 13.76 12.68 -4.24
C TYR A 46 13.13 13.94 -3.64
N ASP A 47 13.12 15.04 -4.39
CA ASP A 47 12.45 16.27 -3.99
C ASP A 47 10.93 16.12 -4.02
N VAL A 48 10.39 15.41 -5.03
CA VAL A 48 8.96 15.02 -5.07
C VAL A 48 8.60 14.24 -3.80
N GLN A 49 9.42 13.25 -3.41
CA GLN A 49 9.24 12.50 -2.18
C GLN A 49 9.28 13.42 -0.95
N THR A 50 10.29 14.28 -0.85
CA THR A 50 10.49 15.21 0.28
C THR A 50 9.27 16.11 0.48
N VAL A 51 8.70 16.63 -0.61
CA VAL A 51 7.50 17.46 -0.56
C VAL A 51 6.29 16.65 -0.07
N LEU A 52 6.10 15.42 -0.56
CA LEU A 52 4.99 14.57 -0.12
C LEU A 52 5.14 14.17 1.36
N ASP A 53 6.35 13.83 1.80
CA ASP A 53 6.67 13.48 3.18
C ASP A 53 6.42 14.64 4.13
N ASP A 54 6.84 15.85 3.77
CA ASP A 54 6.64 17.05 4.60
C ASP A 54 5.16 17.39 4.77
N PHE A 55 4.39 17.44 3.68
CA PHE A 55 2.96 17.73 3.76
C PHE A 55 2.19 16.62 4.48
N HIS A 56 2.57 15.36 4.25
CA HIS A 56 1.96 14.24 4.96
C HIS A 56 2.23 14.31 6.46
N THR A 57 3.48 14.58 6.87
CA THR A 57 3.87 14.72 8.28
C THR A 57 3.24 15.94 8.93
N SER A 58 3.18 17.06 8.21
CA SER A 58 2.65 18.33 8.72
C SER A 58 1.13 18.28 8.96
N PHE A 59 0.37 17.62 8.07
CA PHE A 59 -1.09 17.75 8.06
C PHE A 59 -1.85 16.43 8.20
N GLY A 60 -1.21 15.29 7.98
CA GLY A 60 -1.86 13.97 8.02
C GLY A 60 -3.01 13.82 7.02
N LYS A 61 -3.00 14.61 5.93
CA LYS A 61 -4.05 14.61 4.89
C LYS A 61 -3.63 13.78 3.69
N LYS A 62 -4.63 13.32 2.94
CA LYS A 62 -4.42 12.65 1.66
C LYS A 62 -3.85 13.62 0.64
N ALA A 63 -2.97 13.15 -0.22
CA ALA A 63 -2.39 13.90 -1.33
C ALA A 63 -3.00 13.43 -2.65
N ARG A 64 -3.21 14.37 -3.58
CA ARG A 64 -3.55 14.06 -4.97
C ARG A 64 -2.70 14.86 -5.92
N ILE A 65 -2.14 14.20 -6.92
CA ILE A 65 -1.60 14.90 -8.08
C ILE A 65 -2.79 15.28 -8.96
N THR A 66 -2.99 16.58 -9.19
CA THR A 66 -4.21 17.07 -9.85
C THR A 66 -4.01 17.44 -11.32
N GLU A 67 -2.78 17.78 -11.71
CA GLU A 67 -2.54 18.45 -13.00
C GLU A 67 -1.18 18.03 -13.58
N TYR A 68 -0.91 16.72 -13.72
CA TYR A 68 0.37 16.28 -14.30
C TYR A 68 0.45 16.59 -15.79
N ASP A 69 1.47 17.35 -16.19
CA ASP A 69 1.97 17.48 -17.55
C ASP A 69 3.44 17.95 -17.54
N THR A 70 4.07 18.01 -18.72
CA THR A 70 5.48 18.41 -18.86
C THR A 70 5.63 19.58 -19.83
N ASP A 71 6.67 20.37 -19.62
CA ASP A 71 7.07 21.46 -20.49
C ASP A 71 7.22 21.00 -21.96
N PRO A 72 6.67 21.75 -22.95
CA PRO A 72 6.80 21.40 -24.37
C PRO A 72 8.24 21.35 -24.90
N ALA A 73 9.19 22.01 -24.23
CA ALA A 73 10.60 21.96 -24.59
C ALA A 73 11.33 20.74 -24.02
N MET A 74 10.68 19.93 -23.18
CA MET A 74 11.25 18.70 -22.63
C MET A 74 11.33 17.63 -23.72
N ASP A 75 12.51 17.00 -23.86
CA ASP A 75 12.70 15.87 -24.78
C ASP A 75 11.78 14.69 -24.42
N ASP A 76 11.22 14.01 -25.42
CA ASP A 76 10.27 12.91 -25.22
C ASP A 76 10.85 11.75 -24.39
N THR A 77 12.15 11.46 -24.53
CA THR A 77 12.82 10.41 -23.74
C THR A 77 12.91 10.81 -22.27
N LEU A 78 13.21 12.08 -22.01
CA LEU A 78 13.22 12.64 -20.66
C LEU A 78 11.81 12.66 -20.08
N ALA A 79 10.80 13.10 -20.84
CA ALA A 79 9.40 13.11 -20.41
C ALA A 79 8.90 11.70 -20.08
N ALA A 80 9.27 10.69 -20.87
CA ALA A 80 8.93 9.29 -20.62
C ALA A 80 9.59 8.74 -19.36
N THR A 81 10.90 8.98 -19.21
CA THR A 81 11.67 8.58 -18.04
C THR A 81 11.09 9.24 -16.78
N TYR A 82 10.81 10.52 -16.86
CA TYR A 82 10.29 11.29 -15.74
C TYR A 82 8.87 10.86 -15.36
N LEU A 83 7.96 10.65 -16.33
CA LEU A 83 6.62 10.15 -16.04
C LEU A 83 6.68 8.78 -15.36
N ARG A 84 7.53 7.86 -15.83
CA ARG A 84 7.70 6.54 -15.21
C ARG A 84 8.09 6.69 -13.74
N ASP A 85 9.14 7.46 -13.47
CA ASP A 85 9.69 7.59 -12.12
C ASP A 85 8.76 8.39 -11.19
N PHE A 86 8.14 9.45 -11.71
CA PHE A 86 7.15 10.26 -10.99
C PHE A 86 5.91 9.43 -10.63
N LEU A 87 5.34 8.70 -11.59
CA LEU A 87 4.16 7.88 -11.36
C LEU A 87 4.46 6.77 -10.34
N THR A 88 5.64 6.15 -10.42
CA THR A 88 6.10 5.14 -9.46
C THR A 88 6.24 5.74 -8.05
N MET A 89 6.89 6.89 -7.92
CA MET A 89 7.05 7.58 -6.63
C MET A 89 5.69 7.89 -6.00
N VAL A 90 4.79 8.56 -6.74
CA VAL A 90 3.49 8.94 -6.19
C VAL A 90 2.60 7.72 -5.93
N PHE A 91 2.68 6.66 -6.72
CA PHE A 91 1.97 5.40 -6.45
C PHE A 91 2.45 4.74 -5.16
N SER A 92 3.75 4.80 -4.88
CA SER A 92 4.36 4.23 -3.68
C SER A 92 4.15 5.04 -2.39
N HIS A 93 3.83 6.33 -2.49
CA HIS A 93 3.73 7.20 -1.33
C HIS A 93 2.40 6.99 -0.58
N PRO A 94 2.41 6.69 0.74
CA PRO A 94 1.21 6.26 1.47
C PRO A 94 0.11 7.33 1.57
N SER A 95 0.47 8.61 1.49
CA SER A 95 -0.52 9.69 1.50
C SER A 95 -1.24 9.87 0.16
N VAL A 96 -0.69 9.37 -0.95
CA VAL A 96 -1.24 9.64 -2.29
C VAL A 96 -2.36 8.66 -2.62
N ASP A 97 -3.55 9.21 -2.93
CA ASP A 97 -4.73 8.41 -3.31
C ASP A 97 -5.32 8.80 -4.67
N GLY A 98 -4.65 9.67 -5.43
CA GLY A 98 -5.10 10.05 -6.75
C GLY A 98 -4.01 10.70 -7.61
N PHE A 99 -4.08 10.40 -8.90
CA PHE A 99 -3.24 10.99 -9.93
C PHE A 99 -4.13 11.38 -11.13
N LEU A 100 -4.03 12.63 -11.56
CA LEU A 100 -4.75 13.18 -12.69
C LEU A 100 -3.77 13.86 -13.64
N MET A 101 -3.80 13.45 -14.91
CA MET A 101 -3.11 14.13 -16.01
C MET A 101 -3.93 15.31 -16.50
N TRP A 102 -3.25 16.42 -16.80
CA TRP A 102 -3.90 17.64 -17.30
C TRP A 102 -4.11 17.59 -18.82
N GLY A 103 -4.95 16.65 -19.26
CA GLY A 103 -5.15 16.32 -20.66
C GLY A 103 -4.15 15.27 -21.16
N PHE A 104 -4.61 14.37 -22.04
CA PHE A 104 -3.82 13.21 -22.49
C PHE A 104 -3.44 13.26 -23.97
N TRP A 105 -4.04 14.17 -24.76
CA TRP A 105 -3.83 14.30 -26.20
C TRP A 105 -3.54 15.76 -26.60
N ASP A 106 -2.52 15.98 -27.43
CA ASP A 106 -2.05 17.32 -27.84
C ASP A 106 -3.13 18.19 -28.47
N GLY A 107 -4.08 17.59 -29.21
CA GLY A 107 -5.14 18.34 -29.89
C GLY A 107 -6.12 19.03 -28.95
N ALA A 108 -6.09 18.72 -27.65
CA ALA A 108 -6.93 19.34 -26.61
C ALA A 108 -6.14 19.66 -25.33
N HIS A 109 -4.86 20.02 -25.47
CA HIS A 109 -4.00 20.43 -24.35
C HIS A 109 -3.68 21.92 -24.38
N TRP A 110 -3.61 22.56 -23.21
CA TRP A 110 -3.40 24.00 -23.07
C TRP A 110 -2.04 24.50 -23.58
N HIS A 111 -1.04 23.61 -23.66
CA HIS A 111 0.27 23.86 -24.25
C HIS A 111 0.52 23.12 -25.57
N SER A 112 -0.50 22.45 -26.12
CA SER A 112 -0.32 21.53 -27.25
C SER A 112 0.75 20.45 -26.98
N ASN A 113 0.96 20.09 -25.70
CA ASN A 113 1.88 19.06 -25.26
C ASN A 113 1.29 18.25 -24.11
N ALA A 114 0.33 17.39 -24.42
CA ALA A 114 -0.17 16.40 -23.49
C ALA A 114 0.83 15.24 -23.32
N PRO A 115 0.76 14.50 -22.19
CA PRO A 115 1.74 13.45 -21.90
C PRO A 115 1.64 12.20 -22.81
N LEU A 116 0.47 11.83 -23.33
CA LEU A 116 0.29 10.48 -23.92
C LEU A 116 0.27 10.42 -25.44
N PHE A 117 -0.40 11.36 -26.12
CA PHE A 117 -0.60 11.28 -27.58
C PHE A 117 -0.21 12.57 -28.27
N TYR A 118 0.50 12.43 -29.39
CA TYR A 118 0.71 13.52 -30.34
C TYR A 118 -0.60 13.96 -30.98
N GLN A 119 -0.58 15.10 -31.68
CA GLN A 119 -1.78 15.66 -32.32
C GLN A 119 -2.43 14.68 -33.33
N ASP A 120 -1.64 13.86 -34.00
CA ASP A 120 -2.07 12.86 -34.98
C ASP A 120 -2.51 11.52 -34.36
N TRP A 121 -2.65 11.46 -33.02
CA TRP A 121 -2.96 10.26 -32.23
C TRP A 121 -1.88 9.19 -32.18
N SER A 122 -0.68 9.45 -32.70
CA SER A 122 0.45 8.56 -32.44
C SER A 122 0.84 8.64 -30.95
N LEU A 123 1.23 7.49 -30.41
CA LEU A 123 1.58 7.35 -28.99
C LEU A 123 2.95 7.99 -28.72
N LYS A 124 3.04 8.84 -27.71
CA LYS A 124 4.31 9.40 -27.21
C LYS A 124 5.08 8.34 -26.42
N PRO A 125 6.42 8.45 -26.30
CA PRO A 125 7.21 7.60 -25.41
C PRO A 125 6.70 7.60 -23.95
N ALA A 126 6.24 8.76 -23.45
CA ALA A 126 5.60 8.85 -22.14
C ALA A 126 4.25 8.11 -22.10
N GLY A 127 3.49 8.13 -23.18
CA GLY A 127 2.31 7.27 -23.37
C GLY A 127 2.61 5.79 -23.19
N GLN A 128 3.69 5.31 -23.80
CA GLN A 128 4.12 3.92 -23.66
C GLN A 128 4.53 3.60 -22.22
N ALA A 129 5.32 4.48 -21.57
CA ALA A 129 5.72 4.30 -20.17
C ALA A 129 4.51 4.21 -19.21
N PHE A 130 3.47 5.01 -19.44
CA PHE A 130 2.22 4.92 -18.68
C PHE A 130 1.53 3.56 -18.88
N ILE A 131 1.44 3.09 -20.14
CA ILE A 131 0.81 1.81 -20.46
C ILE A 131 1.57 0.66 -19.79
N ASP A 132 2.90 0.68 -19.88
CA ASP A 132 3.76 -0.35 -19.31
C ASP A 132 3.58 -0.43 -17.79
N LEU A 133 3.61 0.70 -17.08
CA LEU A 133 3.37 0.71 -15.64
C LEU A 133 1.95 0.28 -15.28
N VAL A 134 0.93 0.96 -15.82
CA VAL A 134 -0.44 0.83 -15.32
C VAL A 134 -1.10 -0.46 -15.80
N PHE A 135 -0.92 -0.84 -17.07
CA PHE A 135 -1.64 -1.95 -17.68
C PHE A 135 -0.82 -3.24 -17.81
N ASN A 136 0.52 -3.16 -17.78
CA ASN A 136 1.38 -4.34 -17.93
C ASN A 136 2.05 -4.75 -16.60
N GLU A 137 2.52 -3.79 -15.79
CA GLU A 137 3.21 -4.09 -14.53
C GLU A 137 2.26 -4.13 -13.33
N TRP A 138 1.45 -3.09 -13.14
CA TRP A 138 0.59 -2.93 -11.96
C TRP A 138 -0.79 -3.57 -12.13
N TRP A 139 -1.16 -3.94 -13.35
CA TRP A 139 -2.42 -4.63 -13.62
C TRP A 139 -2.29 -6.13 -13.35
N THR A 140 -2.88 -6.61 -12.26
CA THR A 140 -2.77 -8.03 -11.89
C THR A 140 -3.88 -8.85 -12.54
N THR A 141 -3.50 -9.81 -13.38
CA THR A 141 -4.41 -10.84 -13.92
C THR A 141 -3.75 -12.21 -13.78
N GLU A 142 -4.19 -12.97 -12.79
CA GLU A 142 -3.53 -14.22 -12.38
C GLU A 142 -4.54 -15.36 -12.29
N ASN A 143 -4.10 -16.57 -12.62
CA ASN A 143 -4.90 -17.79 -12.51
C ASN A 143 -4.05 -18.96 -12.01
N GLY A 144 -4.70 -19.95 -11.41
CA GLY A 144 -4.03 -21.18 -11.01
C GLY A 144 -4.96 -22.15 -10.33
N LEU A 145 -4.40 -23.32 -10.01
CA LEU A 145 -5.10 -24.37 -9.30
C LEU A 145 -4.82 -24.26 -7.80
N SER A 146 -5.84 -24.48 -6.99
CA SER A 146 -5.66 -24.65 -5.56
C SER A 146 -4.85 -25.91 -5.25
N ASN A 147 -4.06 -25.87 -4.18
CA ASN A 147 -3.37 -27.04 -3.64
C ASN A 147 -4.37 -28.05 -3.01
N THR A 148 -3.86 -29.15 -2.46
CA THR A 148 -4.68 -30.19 -1.81
C THR A 148 -5.47 -29.71 -0.60
N ASN A 149 -5.12 -28.56 -0.03
CA ASN A 149 -5.83 -27.92 1.09
C ASN A 149 -6.86 -26.88 0.60
N GLY A 150 -7.04 -26.71 -0.71
CA GLY A 150 -7.94 -25.71 -1.29
C GLY A 150 -7.36 -24.29 -1.32
N GLU A 151 -6.03 -24.15 -1.21
CA GLU A 151 -5.37 -22.85 -1.13
C GLU A 151 -4.71 -22.48 -2.46
N TRP A 152 -4.88 -21.22 -2.86
CA TRP A 152 -4.16 -20.59 -3.96
C TRP A 152 -3.76 -19.19 -3.54
N SER A 153 -2.57 -18.75 -3.97
CA SER A 153 -2.07 -17.43 -3.63
C SER A 153 -1.34 -16.76 -4.79
N THR A 154 -1.56 -15.46 -4.92
CA THR A 154 -0.81 -14.59 -5.83
C THR A 154 -0.60 -13.22 -5.22
N ARG A 155 0.38 -12.46 -5.73
CA ARG A 155 0.59 -11.05 -5.37
C ARG A 155 -0.26 -10.17 -6.29
N GLY A 156 -1.05 -9.27 -5.72
CA GLY A 156 -1.75 -8.21 -6.44
C GLY A 156 -1.24 -6.83 -6.04
N PHE A 157 -1.35 -5.87 -6.95
CA PHE A 157 -1.10 -4.46 -6.65
C PHE A 157 -2.30 -3.83 -5.93
N LYS A 158 -2.15 -2.61 -5.40
CA LYS A 158 -3.29 -1.83 -4.89
C LYS A 158 -4.38 -1.67 -5.96
N GLY A 159 -5.61 -2.10 -5.65
CA GLY A 159 -6.71 -2.07 -6.63
C GLY A 159 -7.94 -2.87 -6.21
N LEU A 160 -9.04 -2.69 -6.94
CA LEU A 160 -10.24 -3.52 -6.81
C LEU A 160 -10.13 -4.68 -7.81
N TYR A 161 -10.27 -5.90 -7.31
CA TYR A 161 -10.16 -7.13 -8.07
C TYR A 161 -11.48 -7.89 -8.06
N GLU A 162 -11.82 -8.48 -9.19
CA GLU A 162 -12.80 -9.55 -9.26
C GLU A 162 -12.05 -10.88 -9.15
N VAL A 163 -12.53 -11.78 -8.30
CA VAL A 163 -11.97 -13.12 -8.15
C VAL A 163 -13.03 -14.14 -8.49
N THR A 164 -12.71 -15.02 -9.43
CA THR A 164 -13.59 -16.10 -9.89
C THR A 164 -13.00 -17.45 -9.55
N ILE A 165 -13.85 -18.37 -9.09
CA ILE A 165 -13.43 -19.64 -8.50
C ILE A 165 -14.31 -20.75 -9.05
N ASP A 166 -13.69 -21.70 -9.75
CA ASP A 166 -14.35 -22.92 -10.20
C ASP A 166 -14.26 -23.99 -9.10
N CYS A 167 -15.40 -24.38 -8.53
CA CYS A 167 -15.51 -25.43 -7.52
C CYS A 167 -15.72 -26.83 -8.13
N GLY A 168 -15.61 -26.96 -9.46
CA GLY A 168 -15.92 -28.16 -10.21
C GLY A 168 -17.41 -28.31 -10.52
N ASN A 169 -17.73 -29.20 -11.47
CA ASN A 169 -19.10 -29.49 -11.93
C ASN A 169 -19.89 -28.27 -12.45
N GLY A 170 -19.18 -27.23 -12.94
CA GLY A 170 -19.80 -26.01 -13.46
C GLY A 170 -20.24 -25.01 -12.37
N ASN A 171 -19.89 -25.24 -11.11
CA ASN A 171 -20.16 -24.30 -10.03
C ASN A 171 -19.06 -23.24 -9.96
N ILE A 172 -19.39 -22.01 -10.33
CA ILE A 172 -18.48 -20.87 -10.29
C ILE A 172 -18.93 -19.89 -9.20
N LEU A 173 -18.01 -19.46 -8.34
CA LEU A 173 -18.19 -18.38 -7.39
C LEU A 173 -17.43 -17.15 -7.87
N THR A 174 -18.05 -15.98 -7.75
CA THR A 174 -17.43 -14.68 -8.05
C THR A 174 -17.55 -13.79 -6.83
N ASP A 175 -16.46 -13.09 -6.51
CA ASP A 175 -16.40 -12.13 -5.41
C ASP A 175 -15.48 -10.96 -5.79
N THR A 176 -15.50 -9.89 -5.01
CA THR A 176 -14.64 -8.72 -5.22
C THR A 176 -13.78 -8.44 -4.00
N ILE A 177 -12.52 -8.07 -4.25
CA ILE A 177 -11.53 -7.80 -3.22
C ILE A 177 -10.88 -6.45 -3.47
N GLN A 178 -10.90 -5.56 -2.48
CA GLN A 178 -10.11 -4.34 -2.49
C GLN A 178 -8.76 -4.57 -1.81
N LEU A 179 -7.67 -4.43 -2.55
CA LEU A 179 -6.32 -4.31 -2.01
C LEU A 179 -6.03 -2.83 -1.74
N SER A 180 -5.72 -2.49 -0.49
CA SER A 180 -5.31 -1.13 -0.07
C SER A 180 -3.83 -0.85 -0.30
N GLU A 181 -3.04 -1.91 -0.44
CA GLU A 181 -1.59 -1.95 -0.71
C GLU A 181 -1.27 -3.26 -1.46
N ASP A 182 -0.02 -3.43 -1.88
CA ASP A 182 0.41 -4.62 -2.63
C ASP A 182 0.50 -5.85 -1.72
N LEU A 183 -0.31 -6.87 -1.97
CA LEU A 183 -0.59 -7.94 -1.00
C LEU A 183 -0.77 -9.32 -1.64
N THR A 184 -0.69 -10.35 -0.82
CA THR A 184 -0.98 -11.73 -1.23
C THR A 184 -2.44 -12.09 -0.96
N LEU A 185 -3.16 -12.47 -2.02
CA LEU A 185 -4.50 -13.04 -1.92
C LEU A 185 -4.40 -14.51 -1.50
N VAL A 186 -5.23 -14.99 -0.56
CA VAL A 186 -5.26 -16.41 -0.18
C VAL A 186 -6.70 -16.91 -0.09
N LYS A 187 -7.02 -18.01 -0.78
CA LYS A 187 -8.26 -18.75 -0.54
C LYS A 187 -8.04 -19.82 0.53
N SER A 188 -8.97 -19.96 1.48
CA SER A 188 -8.99 -21.09 2.42
C SER A 188 -10.42 -21.53 2.70
N GLY A 189 -10.72 -22.84 2.61
CA GLY A 189 -11.97 -23.43 3.09
C GLY A 189 -13.27 -22.95 2.43
N GLY A 190 -13.23 -22.33 1.25
CA GLY A 190 -14.40 -21.78 0.55
C GLY A 190 -14.57 -20.27 0.68
N GLU A 191 -13.83 -19.62 1.57
CA GLU A 191 -13.83 -18.16 1.76
C GLU A 191 -12.59 -17.53 1.09
N LEU A 192 -12.78 -16.34 0.52
CA LEU A 192 -11.68 -15.53 -0.01
C LEU A 192 -11.13 -14.68 1.13
N VAL A 193 -9.87 -14.90 1.49
CA VAL A 193 -9.20 -14.14 2.55
C VAL A 193 -8.13 -13.28 1.88
N VAL A 194 -8.24 -11.96 2.01
CA VAL A 194 -7.10 -11.10 1.75
C VAL A 194 -6.14 -11.33 2.91
N ASN A 195 -5.08 -12.11 2.69
CA ASN A 195 -3.97 -12.13 3.62
C ASN A 195 -3.19 -10.82 3.47
N THR A 196 -3.82 -9.72 3.90
CA THR A 196 -3.06 -8.80 4.73
C THR A 196 -2.74 -9.59 5.98
N THR A 197 -1.47 -9.63 6.34
CA THR A 197 -1.17 -9.63 7.76
C THR A 197 -1.73 -8.30 8.27
N SER A 198 -3.04 -8.17 8.47
CA SER A 198 -3.65 -7.02 9.13
C SER A 198 -3.05 -7.03 10.51
N GLN A 199 -2.02 -6.23 10.71
CA GLN A 199 -1.31 -6.21 11.97
C GLN A 199 -2.23 -5.55 12.98
N LEU A 200 -2.72 -6.34 13.93
CA LEU A 200 -3.29 -5.74 15.13
C LEU A 200 -2.18 -4.95 15.83
N PRO A 201 -2.48 -3.72 16.32
CA PRO A 201 -1.54 -3.00 17.14
C PRO A 201 -1.06 -3.87 18.29
N ALA A 202 0.25 -3.93 18.49
CA ALA A 202 0.83 -4.72 19.58
C ALA A 202 0.35 -4.25 20.97
N SER A 203 -0.19 -3.04 21.11
CA SER A 203 -0.83 -2.56 22.34
C SER A 203 -2.06 -3.37 22.75
N ASP A 204 -2.77 -3.93 21.77
CA ASP A 204 -4.13 -4.44 21.98
C ASP A 204 -4.13 -5.88 22.47
N VAL A 205 -3.08 -6.64 22.13
CA VAL A 205 -2.91 -8.02 22.60
C VAL A 205 -1.85 -8.06 23.69
N THR A 206 -2.09 -8.71 24.83
CA THR A 206 -1.11 -8.82 25.91
C THR A 206 -0.72 -10.26 26.19
N LEU A 207 0.57 -10.46 26.54
CA LEU A 207 1.13 -11.75 26.94
C LEU A 207 1.53 -11.68 28.41
N PHE A 208 1.00 -12.58 29.24
CA PHE A 208 1.39 -12.62 30.65
C PHE A 208 1.30 -14.05 31.25
N PRO A 209 2.16 -14.39 32.23
CA PRO A 209 3.35 -13.63 32.61
C PRO A 209 4.39 -13.63 31.47
N ASN A 210 5.26 -12.62 31.42
CA ASN A 210 6.40 -12.59 30.53
C ASN A 210 7.58 -11.97 31.29
N PRO A 211 8.59 -12.74 31.73
CA PRO A 211 8.86 -14.15 31.39
C PRO A 211 7.87 -15.18 31.99
N ALA A 212 7.76 -16.36 31.37
CA ALA A 212 6.80 -17.42 31.70
C ALA A 212 7.48 -18.77 31.98
N THR A 213 6.88 -19.63 32.82
CA THR A 213 7.44 -20.96 33.18
C THR A 213 6.56 -22.12 32.71
N HIS A 214 5.24 -22.04 32.92
CA HIS A 214 4.34 -23.19 32.70
C HIS A 214 3.24 -22.91 31.68
N THR A 215 2.69 -21.70 31.74
CA THR A 215 1.53 -21.27 30.96
C THR A 215 1.75 -19.83 30.49
N LEU A 216 1.33 -19.52 29.27
CA LEU A 216 1.29 -18.16 28.74
C LEU A 216 -0.17 -17.77 28.48
N ASN A 217 -0.67 -16.78 29.21
CA ASN A 217 -1.98 -16.20 28.96
C ASN A 217 -1.88 -15.14 27.87
N ILE A 218 -2.93 -15.08 27.05
CA ILE A 218 -3.06 -14.15 25.94
C ILE A 218 -4.41 -13.46 26.10
N THR A 219 -4.40 -12.14 26.18
CA THR A 219 -5.62 -11.33 26.16
C THR A 219 -5.66 -10.54 24.87
N SER A 220 -6.82 -10.54 24.22
CA SER A 220 -7.09 -9.84 22.96
C SER A 220 -8.50 -9.23 23.04
N PRO A 221 -8.73 -8.02 22.49
CA PRO A 221 -10.08 -7.46 22.37
C PRO A 221 -10.94 -8.22 21.34
N TYR A 222 -10.31 -9.06 20.50
CA TYR A 222 -10.97 -9.84 19.45
C TYR A 222 -10.81 -11.35 19.69
N PRO A 223 -11.82 -12.16 19.33
CA PRO A 223 -11.75 -13.63 19.40
C PRO A 223 -10.50 -14.20 18.72
N ILE A 224 -9.78 -15.06 19.44
CA ILE A 224 -8.58 -15.74 18.94
C ILE A 224 -9.03 -16.91 18.05
N ILE A 225 -8.43 -17.00 16.86
CA ILE A 225 -8.65 -18.08 15.89
C ILE A 225 -7.51 -19.09 15.99
N SER A 226 -6.26 -18.61 16.08
CA SER A 226 -5.10 -19.47 16.25
C SER A 226 -3.96 -18.75 16.97
N VAL A 227 -3.09 -19.57 17.57
CA VAL A 227 -1.88 -19.13 18.24
C VAL A 227 -0.76 -20.09 17.87
N ARG A 228 0.28 -19.56 17.22
CA ARG A 228 1.45 -20.32 16.76
C ARG A 228 2.71 -19.81 17.45
N VAL A 229 3.54 -20.70 17.98
CA VAL A 229 4.79 -20.36 18.68
C VAL A 229 5.97 -20.85 17.88
N PHE A 230 6.93 -19.95 17.65
CA PHE A 230 8.16 -20.19 16.91
C PHE A 230 9.36 -20.05 17.84
N ASN A 231 10.34 -20.94 17.69
CA ASN A 231 11.63 -20.79 18.37
C ASN A 231 12.50 -19.72 17.70
N SER A 232 13.67 -19.43 18.27
CA SER A 232 14.63 -18.44 17.74
C SER A 232 15.18 -18.75 16.34
N ARG A 233 14.95 -19.95 15.81
CA ARG A 233 15.30 -20.36 14.44
C ARG A 233 14.11 -20.25 13.48
N GLY A 234 12.98 -19.70 13.92
CA GLY A 234 11.75 -19.59 13.13
C GLY A 234 10.98 -20.90 12.96
N GLN A 235 11.32 -21.97 13.70
CA GLN A 235 10.61 -23.25 13.60
C GLN A 235 9.36 -23.23 14.46
N LEU A 236 8.22 -23.66 13.92
CA LEU A 236 6.97 -23.85 14.65
C LEU A 236 7.15 -24.96 15.69
N VAL A 237 6.91 -24.64 16.97
CA VAL A 237 7.06 -25.57 18.10
C VAL A 237 5.75 -25.85 18.86
N LEU A 238 4.75 -24.99 18.70
CA LEU A 238 3.43 -25.16 19.31
C LEU A 238 2.36 -24.44 18.47
N GLU A 239 1.20 -25.09 18.29
CA GLU A 239 0.02 -24.48 17.67
C GLU A 239 -1.25 -24.87 18.44
N ARG A 240 -2.12 -23.89 18.67
CA ARG A 240 -3.42 -24.03 19.34
C ARG A 240 -4.45 -23.09 18.74
N GLY A 241 -5.73 -23.46 18.84
CA GLY A 241 -6.86 -22.58 18.47
C GLY A 241 -7.31 -21.65 19.59
N GLU A 242 -6.75 -21.77 20.79
CA GLU A 242 -7.21 -21.05 21.97
C GLU A 242 -6.06 -20.73 22.94
N ALA A 243 -6.34 -19.81 23.86
CA ALA A 243 -5.50 -19.46 25.00
C ALA A 243 -6.19 -19.92 26.31
N PRO A 244 -5.46 -20.20 27.40
CA PRO A 244 -4.02 -19.99 27.55
C PRO A 244 -3.15 -21.13 26.97
N LEU A 245 -1.91 -20.81 26.61
CA LEU A 245 -0.98 -21.77 26.02
C LEU A 245 -0.22 -22.57 27.10
N PRO A 246 -0.23 -23.91 27.04
CA PRO A 246 0.65 -24.72 27.87
C PRO A 246 2.07 -24.74 27.26
N ILE A 247 3.03 -24.13 27.96
CA ILE A 247 4.41 -23.99 27.48
C ILE A 247 5.42 -24.81 28.30
N ARG A 248 4.97 -25.61 29.27
CA ARG A 248 5.84 -26.42 30.16
C ARG A 248 6.84 -27.28 29.38
N THR A 249 6.46 -27.81 28.23
CA THR A 249 7.29 -28.70 27.41
C THR A 249 8.31 -27.96 26.54
N LEU A 250 8.21 -26.64 26.44
CA LEU A 250 9.17 -25.84 25.68
C LEU A 250 10.48 -25.69 26.47
N PRO A 251 11.65 -25.89 25.85
CA PRO A 251 12.93 -25.57 26.47
C PRO A 251 13.02 -24.09 26.87
N PRO A 252 13.83 -23.72 27.88
CA PRO A 252 14.12 -22.32 28.18
C PRO A 252 14.67 -21.57 26.97
N GLY A 253 14.21 -20.35 26.76
CA GLY A 253 14.61 -19.54 25.59
C GLY A 253 13.64 -18.44 25.23
N ARG A 254 13.97 -17.69 24.18
CA ARG A 254 13.11 -16.67 23.57
C ARG A 254 12.29 -17.30 22.46
N TYR A 255 11.00 -16.96 22.44
CA TYR A 255 10.03 -17.43 21.47
C TYR A 255 9.26 -16.25 20.90
N THR A 256 8.86 -16.38 19.64
CA THR A 256 7.92 -15.47 18.98
C THR A 256 6.58 -16.21 18.89
N VAL A 257 5.51 -15.57 19.35
CA VAL A 257 4.14 -16.05 19.22
C VAL A 257 3.41 -15.19 18.21
N GLU A 258 2.81 -15.85 17.22
CA GLU A 258 1.84 -15.26 16.31
C GLU A 258 0.45 -15.55 16.84
N ILE A 259 -0.33 -14.49 17.10
CA ILE A 259 -1.71 -14.57 17.53
C ILE A 259 -2.57 -14.10 16.37
N ARG A 260 -3.42 -14.97 15.84
CA ARG A 260 -4.44 -14.63 14.85
C ARG A 260 -5.79 -14.52 15.51
N THR A 261 -6.50 -13.45 15.17
CA THR A 261 -7.84 -13.15 15.67
C THR A 261 -8.79 -12.93 14.49
N THR A 262 -10.07 -12.74 14.78
CA THR A 262 -11.07 -12.36 13.77
C THR A 262 -10.84 -10.99 13.13
N HIS A 263 -9.93 -10.15 13.65
CA HIS A 263 -9.69 -8.78 13.18
C HIS A 263 -8.24 -8.53 12.72
N GLY A 264 -7.44 -9.60 12.62
CA GLY A 264 -6.04 -9.51 12.19
C GLY A 264 -5.13 -10.36 13.06
N GLN A 265 -3.82 -10.22 12.85
CA GLN A 265 -2.81 -10.98 13.56
C GLN A 265 -1.72 -10.08 14.16
N VAL A 266 -1.04 -10.57 15.19
CA VAL A 266 0.07 -9.84 15.83
C VAL A 266 1.17 -10.82 16.21
N LEU A 267 2.42 -10.38 16.03
CA LEU A 267 3.59 -11.08 16.53
C LEU A 267 4.03 -10.44 17.85
N LYS A 268 4.29 -11.27 18.85
CA LYS A 268 4.87 -10.85 20.12
C LYS A 268 5.93 -11.82 20.58
N ASP A 269 6.84 -11.34 21.40
CA ASP A 269 7.87 -12.18 21.98
C ASP A 269 7.60 -12.47 23.45
N PHE A 270 7.96 -13.68 23.89
CA PHE A 270 8.05 -14.02 25.29
C PHE A 270 9.30 -14.84 25.60
N VAL A 271 9.69 -14.83 26.87
CA VAL A 271 10.82 -15.62 27.39
C VAL A 271 10.28 -16.77 28.23
N LYS A 272 10.62 -18.02 27.87
CA LYS A 272 10.41 -19.22 28.69
C LYS A 272 11.61 -19.38 29.63
N MET A 273 11.34 -19.41 30.94
CA MET A 273 12.27 -19.83 31.98
C MET A 273 11.99 -21.28 32.39
N ASP A 274 12.87 -21.91 33.17
CA ASP A 274 12.68 -23.27 33.71
C ASP A 274 11.31 -23.49 34.39
#